data_AF-A0A2U8Q1R3-F1
#
_entry.id   AF-A0A2U8Q1R3-F1
#
_cell.length_a   1.000
_cell.length_b   1.000
_cell.length_c   1.000
_cell.angle_alpha   90.00
_cell.angle_beta   90.00
_cell.angle_gamma   90.00
#
_symmetry.space_group_name_H-M   'P 1'
#
loop_
_entity.id
_entity.type
_entity.pdbx_description
1 polymer ?
#
loop_
_entity_poly.entity_id
_entity_poly.type
_entity_poly.pdbx_seq_one_letter_code
_entity_poly.pdbx_strand_id
1 'polypeptide(L)'
;MLKRAIQPIMKSPLTNALRLVARRFVPVAVLTALILGIASFIHGRSNHQWSRGIETYIVLEQVRRSERLPASDLAFLGDSSCLFGVHVPTLLHAFPGSNVEAFCTIGYVGPDGYAAMLDKMIARGRQPKKLILVFNPIQFERDPRWNEWPAFIRNDRFELPSGLGFPAGGLEYIRLLMERAVYTPLPGAYAIYYGGKDQFISTIWNEHGGAIEPNRMLDIPSLEAFRATLPGHVLLKPLPASKPFVINAEFEKALDSLSVTLSKLDRSKVYLVISPVNSVNAQGGPQSFHTEAGKRIAARLGLDQSHFLDTPDVMLDILYAHYPSHLHRWARMIYTEQLAKTLADRGILEQHQATD
;
A
#
# COMPACT_ATOMS: atom_id res chain seq x y z
N MET A 1 -63.57 41.67 -8.02
CA MET A 1 -63.81 40.99 -6.72
C MET A 1 -62.66 40.07 -6.27
N LEU A 2 -61.84 39.49 -7.17
CA LEU A 2 -60.71 38.61 -6.82
C LEU A 2 -59.60 39.27 -5.96
N LYS A 3 -59.33 40.57 -6.16
CA LYS A 3 -58.29 41.32 -5.40
C LYS A 3 -58.62 41.52 -3.90
N ARG A 4 -59.89 41.51 -3.50
CA ARG A 4 -60.30 41.71 -2.08
C ARG A 4 -60.30 40.42 -1.26
N ALA A 5 -60.37 39.25 -1.90
CA ALA A 5 -60.35 37.95 -1.23
C ALA A 5 -58.91 37.43 -0.94
N ILE A 6 -57.91 37.92 -1.67
CA ILE A 6 -56.49 37.48 -1.51
C ILE A 6 -55.74 38.35 -0.47
N GLN A 7 -56.20 39.57 -0.23
CA GLN A 7 -55.57 40.50 0.73
C GLN A 7 -55.48 40.01 2.19
N PRO A 8 -56.46 39.29 2.76
CA PRO A 8 -56.37 38.77 4.14
C PRO A 8 -55.38 37.60 4.24
N ILE A 9 -55.28 36.77 3.20
CA ILE A 9 -54.35 35.63 3.13
C ILE A 9 -52.89 36.12 3.05
N MET A 10 -52.64 37.20 2.31
CA MET A 10 -51.32 37.84 2.22
C MET A 10 -50.88 38.59 3.49
N LYS A 11 -51.80 38.85 4.43
CA LYS A 11 -51.53 39.48 5.74
C LYS A 11 -51.64 38.52 6.91
N SER A 12 -51.73 37.21 6.64
CA SER A 12 -51.74 36.19 7.69
C SER A 12 -50.37 36.15 8.40
N PRO A 13 -50.34 36.01 9.74
CA PRO A 13 -49.12 35.76 10.49
C PRO A 13 -48.30 34.59 9.93
N LEU A 14 -48.98 33.58 9.37
CA LEU A 14 -48.36 32.42 8.74
C LEU A 14 -47.64 32.77 7.44
N THR A 15 -48.22 33.61 6.57
CA THR A 15 -47.56 34.03 5.32
C THR A 15 -46.38 34.96 5.58
N ASN A 16 -46.44 35.76 6.64
CA ASN A 16 -45.29 36.55 7.09
C ASN A 16 -44.19 35.68 7.73
N ALA A 17 -44.54 34.70 8.57
CA ALA A 17 -43.59 33.75 9.14
C ALA A 17 -42.90 32.92 8.05
N LEU A 18 -43.66 32.38 7.09
CA LEU A 18 -43.12 31.66 5.93
C LEU A 18 -42.21 32.54 5.08
N ARG A 19 -42.59 33.81 4.85
CA ARG A 19 -41.70 34.77 4.17
C ARG A 19 -40.42 35.02 4.95
N LEU A 20 -40.48 35.15 6.27
CA LEU A 20 -39.31 35.48 7.09
C LEU A 20 -38.35 34.28 7.18
N VAL A 21 -38.88 33.07 7.32
CA VAL A 21 -38.13 31.82 7.22
C VAL A 21 -37.53 31.68 5.83
N ALA A 22 -38.31 31.84 4.76
CA ALA A 22 -37.81 31.76 3.39
C ALA A 22 -36.72 32.80 3.12
N ARG A 23 -36.89 34.06 3.56
CA ARG A 23 -35.89 35.12 3.35
C ARG A 23 -34.57 34.88 4.07
N ARG A 24 -34.57 34.07 5.13
CA ARG A 24 -33.37 33.72 5.90
C ARG A 24 -32.76 32.39 5.43
N PHE A 25 -33.58 31.39 5.17
CA PHE A 25 -33.13 30.05 4.78
C PHE A 25 -32.83 29.91 3.29
N VAL A 26 -33.60 30.55 2.39
CA VAL A 26 -33.37 30.43 0.95
C VAL A 26 -31.98 30.96 0.55
N PRO A 27 -31.51 32.13 1.02
CA PRO A 27 -30.16 32.58 0.69
C PRO A 27 -29.07 31.63 1.20
N VAL A 28 -29.25 31.05 2.39
CA VAL A 28 -28.30 30.08 2.96
C VAL A 28 -28.33 28.77 2.16
N ALA A 29 -29.50 28.25 1.83
CA ALA A 29 -29.65 27.03 1.04
C ALA A 29 -29.09 27.20 -0.38
N VAL A 30 -29.35 28.34 -1.01
CA VAL A 30 -28.80 28.69 -2.33
C VAL A 30 -27.29 28.84 -2.26
N LEU A 31 -26.75 29.52 -1.25
CA LEU A 31 -25.31 29.67 -1.07
C LEU A 31 -24.63 28.31 -0.81
N THR A 32 -25.21 27.47 0.05
CA THR A 32 -24.71 26.12 0.31
C THR A 32 -24.76 25.26 -0.95
N ALA A 33 -25.88 25.28 -1.69
CA ALA A 33 -25.99 24.55 -2.96
C ALA A 33 -25.03 25.08 -4.03
N LEU A 34 -24.77 26.39 -4.06
CA LEU A 34 -23.78 26.99 -4.95
C LEU A 34 -22.36 26.55 -4.56
N ILE A 35 -22.01 26.57 -3.27
CA ILE A 35 -20.71 26.13 -2.77
C ILE A 35 -20.50 24.64 -3.07
N LEU A 36 -21.49 23.79 -2.73
CA LEU A 36 -21.44 22.35 -3.01
C LEU A 36 -21.45 22.04 -4.51
N GLY A 37 -22.20 22.81 -5.30
CA GLY A 37 -22.25 22.67 -6.76
C GLY A 37 -20.95 23.08 -7.43
N ILE A 38 -20.30 24.16 -6.96
CA ILE A 38 -18.96 24.57 -7.39
C ILE A 38 -17.94 23.50 -6.99
N ALA A 39 -17.98 23.03 -5.74
CA ALA A 39 -17.09 21.96 -5.27
C ALA A 39 -17.25 20.67 -6.09
N SER A 40 -18.49 20.26 -6.38
CA SER A 40 -18.81 19.09 -7.19
C SER A 40 -18.40 19.26 -8.66
N PHE A 41 -18.64 20.44 -9.25
CA PHE A 41 -18.21 20.76 -10.62
C PHE A 41 -16.69 20.77 -10.76
N ILE A 42 -15.98 21.33 -9.78
CA ILE A 42 -14.51 21.31 -9.73
C ILE A 42 -14.01 19.87 -9.59
N HIS A 43 -14.61 19.08 -8.71
CA HIS A 43 -14.28 17.67 -8.54
C HIS A 43 -14.48 16.87 -9.84
N GLY A 44 -15.55 17.15 -10.59
CA GLY A 44 -15.79 16.53 -11.90
C GLY A 44 -14.90 17.05 -13.04
N ARG A 45 -14.37 18.27 -12.94
CA ARG A 45 -13.49 18.90 -13.95
C ARG A 45 -12.00 18.70 -13.70
N SER A 46 -11.61 18.36 -12.47
CA SER A 46 -10.23 18.00 -12.17
C SER A 46 -9.92 16.65 -12.81
N ASN A 47 -9.53 16.66 -14.08
CA ASN A 47 -8.80 15.55 -14.73
C ASN A 47 -7.44 15.26 -14.06
N HIS A 48 -7.08 16.05 -13.05
CA HIS A 48 -5.91 15.88 -12.23
C HIS A 48 -6.29 15.02 -11.03
N GLN A 49 -5.99 13.72 -11.12
CA GLN A 49 -6.13 12.71 -10.07
C GLN A 49 -5.17 12.95 -8.89
N TRP A 50 -5.16 14.17 -8.32
CA TRP A 50 -4.41 14.46 -7.09
C TRP A 50 -5.15 13.96 -5.83
N SER A 51 -6.42 13.55 -5.96
CA SER A 51 -7.00 12.51 -5.11
C SER A 51 -6.41 11.14 -5.49
N ARG A 52 -5.08 11.04 -5.47
CA ARG A 52 -4.38 9.81 -5.74
C ARG A 52 -4.88 8.78 -4.72
N GLY A 53 -5.27 7.59 -5.19
CA GLY A 53 -6.05 6.61 -4.45
C GLY A 53 -5.39 6.07 -3.20
N ILE A 54 -5.77 4.86 -2.80
CA ILE A 54 -5.22 4.23 -1.61
C ILE A 54 -3.69 4.16 -1.62
N GLU A 55 -3.08 4.14 -2.82
CA GLU A 55 -1.65 4.13 -3.02
C GLU A 55 -0.92 5.29 -2.36
N THR A 56 -1.52 6.48 -2.41
CA THR A 56 -0.87 7.68 -1.86
C THR A 56 -0.90 7.68 -0.36
N TYR A 57 -1.99 7.24 0.24
CA TYR A 57 -2.06 7.09 1.69
C TYR A 57 -1.06 6.05 2.19
N ILE A 58 -0.89 4.94 1.47
CA ILE A 58 0.13 3.94 1.79
C ILE A 58 1.52 4.55 1.69
N VAL A 59 1.93 5.10 0.54
CA VAL A 59 3.31 5.57 0.36
C VAL A 59 3.65 6.70 1.35
N LEU A 60 2.75 7.68 1.53
CA LEU A 60 2.97 8.76 2.48
C LEU A 60 3.09 8.25 3.92
N GLU A 61 2.24 7.30 4.31
CA GLU A 61 2.31 6.77 5.68
C GLU A 61 3.55 5.91 5.89
N GLN A 62 3.99 5.15 4.89
CA GLN A 62 5.20 4.35 4.99
C GLN A 62 6.47 5.21 5.08
N VAL A 63 6.53 6.31 4.32
CA VAL A 63 7.59 7.32 4.48
C VAL A 63 7.52 7.98 5.86
N ARG A 64 6.31 8.33 6.32
CA ARG A 64 6.15 8.90 7.67
C ARG A 64 6.58 7.93 8.76
N ARG A 65 6.28 6.64 8.62
CA ARG A 65 6.69 5.58 9.55
C ARG A 65 8.20 5.39 9.52
N SER A 66 8.83 5.36 8.34
CA SER A 66 10.29 5.23 8.23
C SER A 66 11.05 6.39 8.87
N GLU A 67 10.44 7.58 8.89
CA GLU A 67 11.05 8.74 9.54
C GLU A 67 10.80 8.79 11.06
N ARG A 68 9.76 8.13 11.58
CA ARG A 68 9.32 8.26 12.97
C ARG A 68 9.68 7.10 13.88
N LEU A 69 9.58 5.87 13.37
CA LEU A 69 9.79 4.68 14.17
C LEU A 69 11.27 4.56 14.61
N PRO A 70 11.54 4.00 15.80
CA PRO A 70 12.90 3.67 16.21
C PRO A 70 13.45 2.53 15.34
N ALA A 71 14.76 2.27 15.46
CA ALA A 71 15.37 1.12 14.80
C ALA A 71 14.69 -0.20 15.25
N SER A 72 14.32 -1.04 14.28
CA SER A 72 13.77 -2.38 14.52
C SER A 72 14.86 -3.45 14.52
N ASP A 73 14.57 -4.61 15.12
CA ASP A 73 15.45 -5.78 15.06
C ASP A 73 15.45 -6.39 13.65
N LEU A 74 14.29 -6.37 13.01
CA LEU A 74 14.09 -6.76 11.62
C LEU A 74 13.17 -5.76 10.92
N ALA A 75 13.52 -5.38 9.70
CA ALA A 75 12.62 -4.62 8.84
C ALA A 75 12.41 -5.30 7.49
N PHE A 76 11.22 -5.09 6.92
CA PHE A 76 10.92 -5.44 5.53
C PHE A 76 10.82 -4.16 4.68
N LEU A 77 11.43 -4.17 3.49
CA LEU A 77 11.24 -3.15 2.45
C LEU A 77 10.78 -3.82 1.17
N GLY A 78 9.69 -3.35 0.58
CA GLY A 78 9.10 -3.94 -0.62
C GLY A 78 7.89 -3.15 -1.10
N ASP A 79 7.30 -3.55 -2.23
CA ASP A 79 6.10 -2.91 -2.78
C ASP A 79 4.84 -3.69 -2.34
N SER A 80 3.80 -3.74 -3.16
CA SER A 80 2.49 -4.21 -2.75
C SER A 80 2.48 -5.68 -2.33
N SER A 81 3.34 -6.53 -2.90
CA SER A 81 3.48 -7.92 -2.44
C SER A 81 4.11 -8.04 -1.06
N CYS A 82 4.93 -7.07 -0.63
CA CYS A 82 5.38 -6.96 0.75
C CYS A 82 4.21 -6.52 1.63
N LEU A 83 3.50 -5.47 1.23
CA LEU A 83 2.40 -4.85 1.97
C LEU A 83 1.27 -5.84 2.26
N PHE A 84 0.87 -6.58 1.22
CA PHE A 84 -0.23 -7.54 1.27
C PHE A 84 0.24 -8.97 1.51
N GLY A 85 1.55 -9.26 1.49
CA GLY A 85 2.09 -10.60 1.62
C GLY A 85 2.73 -10.89 2.98
N VAL A 86 3.52 -9.97 3.54
CA VAL A 86 4.16 -10.16 4.84
C VAL A 86 3.20 -9.73 5.94
N HIS A 87 2.90 -10.63 6.88
CA HIS A 87 2.00 -10.39 8.00
C HIS A 87 2.79 -10.30 9.31
N VAL A 88 3.28 -9.10 9.64
CA VAL A 88 4.14 -8.87 10.81
C VAL A 88 3.54 -9.38 12.12
N PRO A 89 2.23 -9.26 12.41
CA PRO A 89 1.67 -9.86 13.62
C PRO A 89 1.90 -11.38 13.75
N THR A 90 1.93 -12.12 12.64
CA THR A 90 2.32 -13.55 12.65
C THR A 90 3.79 -13.74 13.01
N LEU A 91 4.69 -12.85 12.54
CA LEU A 91 6.10 -12.90 12.93
C LEU A 91 6.29 -12.58 14.41
N LEU A 92 5.61 -11.56 14.93
CA LEU A 92 5.68 -11.20 16.35
C LEU A 92 5.14 -12.31 17.25
N HIS A 93 4.14 -13.07 16.79
CA HIS A 93 3.68 -14.26 17.49
C HIS A 93 4.73 -15.39 17.49
N ALA A 94 5.42 -15.60 16.37
CA ALA A 94 6.48 -16.61 16.25
C ALA A 94 7.78 -16.23 16.99
N PHE A 95 8.03 -14.93 17.15
CA PHE A 95 9.26 -14.37 17.75
C PHE A 95 8.90 -13.33 18.82
N PRO A 96 8.30 -13.75 19.95
CA PRO A 96 7.87 -12.82 20.99
C PRO A 96 9.06 -12.01 21.53
N GLY A 97 8.85 -10.71 21.73
CA GLY A 97 9.88 -9.78 22.20
C GLY A 97 10.77 -9.18 21.10
N SER A 98 10.69 -9.69 19.86
CA SER A 98 11.33 -9.04 18.72
C SER A 98 10.59 -7.76 18.32
N ASN A 99 11.33 -6.75 17.86
CA ASN A 99 10.77 -5.58 17.19
C ASN A 99 10.85 -5.74 15.67
N VAL A 100 9.71 -5.99 15.02
CA VAL A 100 9.63 -6.23 13.58
C VAL A 100 8.72 -5.18 12.94
N GLU A 101 9.19 -4.54 11.87
CA GLU A 101 8.43 -3.52 11.15
C GLU A 101 8.47 -3.76 9.64
N ALA A 102 7.36 -3.51 8.96
CA ALA A 102 7.27 -3.53 7.51
C ALA A 102 7.14 -2.11 6.97
N PHE A 103 8.01 -1.72 6.05
CA PHE A 103 7.97 -0.44 5.34
C PHE A 103 7.57 -0.69 3.89
N CYS A 104 6.49 -1.45 3.72
CA CYS A 104 6.05 -1.93 2.41
C CYS A 104 5.11 -0.93 1.71
N THR A 105 5.39 -0.60 0.46
CA THR A 105 4.68 0.41 -0.34
C THR A 105 3.75 -0.20 -1.38
N ILE A 106 3.29 0.59 -2.35
CA ILE A 106 2.45 0.20 -3.48
C ILE A 106 2.68 1.18 -4.63
N GLY A 107 2.22 0.86 -5.83
CA GLY A 107 2.32 1.76 -6.98
C GLY A 107 3.70 1.81 -7.62
N TYR A 108 4.52 0.79 -7.39
CA TYR A 108 5.91 0.70 -7.83
C TYR A 108 6.78 1.84 -7.25
N VAL A 109 7.23 1.65 -6.02
CA VAL A 109 8.29 2.47 -5.41
C VAL A 109 9.65 1.88 -5.78
N GLY A 110 9.75 0.55 -5.78
CA GLY A 110 10.91 -0.20 -6.26
C GLY A 110 12.24 0.13 -5.58
N PRO A 111 13.35 -0.43 -6.10
CA PRO A 111 14.67 -0.33 -5.48
C PRO A 111 15.13 1.11 -5.18
N ASP A 112 14.90 2.04 -6.13
CA ASP A 112 15.28 3.45 -5.97
C ASP A 112 14.57 4.12 -4.79
N GLY A 113 13.26 3.87 -4.64
CA GLY A 113 12.51 4.45 -3.54
C GLY A 113 12.82 3.78 -2.19
N TYR A 114 13.10 2.47 -2.19
CA TYR A 114 13.59 1.79 -0.98
C TYR A 114 14.93 2.39 -0.52
N ALA A 115 15.83 2.68 -1.47
CA ALA A 115 17.10 3.34 -1.20
C ALA A 115 16.88 4.71 -0.53
N ALA A 116 15.96 5.51 -1.06
CA ALA A 116 15.63 6.82 -0.49
C ALA A 116 15.01 6.74 0.92
N MET A 117 14.11 5.78 1.15
CA MET A 117 13.55 5.55 2.49
C MET A 117 14.63 5.09 3.48
N LEU A 118 15.51 4.20 3.04
CA LEU A 118 16.57 3.67 3.88
C LEU A 118 17.63 4.73 4.21
N ASP A 119 18.00 5.57 3.24
CA ASP A 119 18.89 6.71 3.47
C ASP A 119 18.33 7.68 4.53
N LYS A 120 17.01 7.94 4.50
CA LYS A 120 16.32 8.73 5.52
C LYS A 120 16.40 8.08 6.90
N MET A 121 16.31 6.76 7.01
CA MET A 121 16.46 6.02 8.28
C MET A 121 17.91 6.09 8.79
N ILE A 122 18.88 5.79 7.92
CA ILE A 122 20.33 5.80 8.23
C ILE A 122 20.76 7.19 8.71
N ALA A 123 20.37 8.24 8.00
CA ALA A 123 20.70 9.63 8.37
C ALA A 123 20.19 10.03 9.77
N ARG A 124 19.18 9.33 10.28
CA ARG A 124 18.59 9.56 11.61
C ARG A 124 19.09 8.56 12.66
N GLY A 125 20.02 7.66 12.33
CA GLY A 125 20.49 6.59 13.22
C GLY A 125 19.40 5.57 13.56
N ARG A 126 18.42 5.38 12.66
CA ARG A 126 17.22 4.53 12.85
C ARG A 126 17.19 3.34 11.88
N GLN A 127 18.32 3.01 11.27
CA GLN A 127 18.42 1.84 10.41
C GLN A 127 18.10 0.55 11.18
N PRO A 128 17.45 -0.42 10.54
CA PRO A 128 17.14 -1.70 11.17
C PRO A 128 18.41 -2.53 11.40
N LYS A 129 18.41 -3.40 12.43
CA LYS A 129 19.55 -4.31 12.68
C LYS A 129 19.69 -5.37 11.60
N LYS A 130 18.56 -5.87 11.07
CA LYS A 130 18.47 -6.81 9.95
C LYS A 130 17.44 -6.29 8.95
N LEU A 131 17.70 -6.45 7.66
CA LEU A 131 16.83 -5.98 6.59
C LEU A 131 16.48 -7.13 5.65
N ILE A 132 15.20 -7.29 5.33
CA ILE A 132 14.72 -8.17 4.26
C ILE A 132 14.15 -7.31 3.14
N LEU A 133 14.76 -7.42 1.96
CA LEU A 133 14.25 -6.84 0.73
C LEU A 133 13.27 -7.82 0.10
N VAL A 134 12.03 -7.38 -0.13
CA VAL A 134 10.97 -8.19 -0.72
C VAL A 134 10.69 -7.67 -2.13
N PHE A 135 11.04 -8.47 -3.12
CA PHE A 135 10.70 -8.20 -4.52
C PHE A 135 9.61 -9.14 -5.01
N ASN A 136 8.73 -8.66 -5.88
CA ASN A 136 7.81 -9.48 -6.65
C ASN A 136 8.25 -9.53 -8.12
N PRO A 137 8.12 -10.67 -8.80
CA PRO A 137 8.46 -10.78 -10.22
C PRO A 137 7.79 -9.76 -11.14
N ILE A 138 6.61 -9.24 -10.79
CA ILE A 138 5.95 -8.17 -11.55
C ILE A 138 6.80 -6.88 -11.63
N GLN A 139 7.72 -6.67 -10.69
CA GLN A 139 8.58 -5.49 -10.64
C GLN A 139 9.77 -5.58 -11.60
N PHE A 140 10.09 -6.77 -12.10
CA PHE A 140 11.29 -7.01 -12.92
C PHE A 140 11.20 -6.31 -14.29
N GLU A 141 9.99 -6.15 -14.80
CA GLU A 141 9.69 -5.35 -15.98
C GLU A 141 9.32 -3.93 -15.57
N ARG A 142 10.32 -3.14 -15.17
CA ARG A 142 10.13 -1.73 -14.77
C ARG A 142 9.78 -0.86 -15.97
N ASP A 143 8.74 -0.03 -15.82
CA ASP A 143 8.46 1.09 -16.73
C ASP A 143 8.91 2.43 -16.11
N PRO A 144 9.74 3.23 -16.79
CA PRO A 144 10.15 4.56 -16.31
C PRO A 144 8.98 5.52 -15.99
N ARG A 145 7.79 5.30 -16.55
CA ARG A 145 6.58 6.08 -16.24
C ARG A 145 6.15 5.94 -14.77
N TRP A 146 6.65 4.94 -14.05
CA TRP A 146 6.37 4.74 -12.62
C TRP A 146 7.34 5.48 -11.69
N ASN A 147 8.27 6.27 -12.23
CA ASN A 147 9.30 6.97 -11.44
C ASN A 147 8.77 8.11 -10.55
N GLU A 148 7.47 8.41 -10.59
CA GLU A 148 6.87 9.46 -9.76
C GLU A 148 7.06 9.22 -8.26
N TRP A 149 6.93 7.97 -7.79
CA TRP A 149 7.07 7.62 -6.38
C TRP A 149 8.52 7.69 -5.88
N PRO A 150 9.50 7.06 -6.55
CA PRO A 150 10.91 7.26 -6.21
C PRO A 150 11.34 8.73 -6.17
N ALA A 151 10.87 9.55 -7.11
CA ALA A 151 11.15 10.98 -7.14
C ALA A 151 10.53 11.70 -5.94
N PHE A 152 9.27 11.40 -5.63
CA PHE A 152 8.57 11.95 -4.47
C PHE A 152 9.32 11.67 -3.16
N ILE A 153 9.69 10.42 -2.90
CA ILE A 153 10.33 10.01 -1.64
C ILE A 153 11.69 10.70 -1.47
N ARG A 154 12.47 10.87 -2.54
CA ARG A 154 13.78 11.54 -2.48
C ARG A 154 13.65 13.03 -2.16
N ASN A 155 12.68 13.69 -2.78
CA ASN A 155 12.61 15.14 -2.79
C ASN A 155 11.59 15.72 -1.80
N ASP A 156 10.82 14.87 -1.12
CA ASP A 156 9.65 15.23 -0.30
C ASP A 156 8.66 16.14 -1.05
N ARG A 157 8.65 16.02 -2.37
CA ARG A 157 7.89 16.87 -3.28
C ARG A 157 7.38 16.02 -4.42
N PHE A 158 6.08 16.10 -4.68
CA PHE A 158 5.59 15.73 -5.99
C PHE A 158 6.08 16.82 -6.94
N GLU A 159 6.76 16.44 -8.02
CA GLU A 159 6.92 17.35 -9.13
C GLU A 159 5.50 17.68 -9.61
N LEU A 160 5.06 18.91 -9.32
CA LEU A 160 3.83 19.44 -9.89
C LEU A 160 3.98 19.31 -11.41
N PRO A 161 3.04 18.67 -12.14
CA PRO A 161 3.05 18.80 -13.58
C PRO A 161 3.08 20.30 -13.88
N SER A 162 4.08 20.71 -14.65
CA SER A 162 4.29 22.09 -15.05
C SER A 162 3.00 22.62 -15.67
N GLY A 163 2.22 23.40 -14.90
CA GLY A 163 0.96 23.96 -15.41
C GLY A 163 -0.13 24.37 -14.41
N LEU A 164 -0.06 23.99 -13.13
CA LEU A 164 -1.14 24.37 -12.18
C LEU A 164 -0.90 25.75 -11.55
N GLY A 165 -1.32 26.80 -12.27
CA GLY A 165 -1.54 28.12 -11.70
C GLY A 165 -2.81 28.18 -10.83
N PHE A 166 -2.93 29.26 -10.05
CA PHE A 166 -4.19 29.62 -9.38
C PHE A 166 -5.31 29.75 -10.43
N PRO A 167 -6.53 29.20 -10.20
CA PRO A 167 -7.14 28.84 -8.91
C PRO A 167 -7.00 27.37 -8.46
N ALA A 168 -6.42 26.48 -9.27
CA ALA A 168 -6.46 25.04 -8.99
C ALA A 168 -5.71 24.63 -7.72
N GLY A 169 -4.56 25.24 -7.42
CA GLY A 169 -3.79 24.95 -6.19
C GLY A 169 -4.43 25.48 -4.90
N GLY A 170 -5.15 26.61 -4.95
CA GLY A 170 -5.85 27.16 -3.78
C GLY A 170 -7.10 26.36 -3.40
N LEU A 171 -7.75 25.75 -4.39
CA LEU A 171 -8.92 24.90 -4.20
C LEU A 171 -8.55 23.53 -3.59
N GLU A 172 -7.36 23.00 -3.87
CA GLU A 172 -6.85 21.78 -3.22
C GLU A 172 -6.62 22.00 -1.72
N TYR A 173 -6.22 23.21 -1.31
CA TYR A 173 -6.08 23.56 0.10
C TYR A 173 -7.44 23.57 0.84
N ILE A 174 -8.49 24.05 0.17
CA ILE A 174 -9.87 23.99 0.67
C ILE A 174 -10.36 22.53 0.73
N ARG A 175 -10.02 21.70 -0.27
CA ARG A 175 -10.31 20.25 -0.25
C ARG A 175 -9.66 19.56 0.95
N LEU A 176 -8.38 19.81 1.21
CA LEU A 176 -7.66 19.23 2.37
C LEU A 176 -8.23 19.69 3.71
N LEU A 177 -8.71 20.94 3.80
CA LEU A 177 -9.44 21.45 4.96
C LEU A 177 -10.80 20.77 5.11
N MET A 178 -11.52 20.54 4.00
CA MET A 178 -12.80 19.85 4.00
C MET A 178 -12.68 18.34 4.26
N GLU A 179 -11.61 17.67 3.85
CA GLU A 179 -11.35 16.26 4.20
C GLU A 179 -11.28 16.04 5.71
N ARG A 180 -10.91 17.06 6.49
CA ARG A 180 -10.94 17.00 7.97
C ARG A 180 -12.35 17.18 8.54
N ALA A 181 -13.25 17.83 7.80
CA ALA A 181 -14.60 18.15 8.25
C ALA A 181 -15.66 17.18 7.70
N VAL A 182 -15.35 16.46 6.61
CA VAL A 182 -16.27 15.59 5.88
C VAL A 182 -15.65 14.21 5.75
N TYR A 183 -16.34 13.19 6.28
CA TYR A 183 -15.97 11.79 6.09
C TYR A 183 -15.91 11.47 4.59
N THR A 184 -14.72 11.09 4.12
CA THR A 184 -14.47 10.69 2.74
C THR A 184 -14.12 9.19 2.76
N PRO A 185 -15.03 8.29 2.38
CA PRO A 185 -14.74 6.86 2.34
C PRO A 185 -13.65 6.57 1.30
N LEU A 186 -12.91 5.47 1.49
CA LEU A 186 -11.98 4.96 0.49
C LEU A 186 -12.73 4.50 -0.78
N PRO A 187 -12.05 4.26 -1.91
CA PRO A 187 -12.71 3.75 -3.11
C PRO A 187 -12.99 2.23 -3.04
N GLY A 188 -14.12 1.80 -3.58
CA GLY A 188 -14.41 0.39 -3.88
C GLY A 188 -14.40 -0.54 -2.65
N ALA A 189 -13.77 -1.72 -2.81
CA ALA A 189 -13.68 -2.74 -1.76
C ALA A 189 -12.98 -2.23 -0.49
N TYR A 190 -12.06 -1.28 -0.61
CA TYR A 190 -11.39 -0.66 0.53
C TYR A 190 -12.33 0.20 1.37
N ALA A 191 -13.32 0.87 0.76
CA ALA A 191 -14.37 1.58 1.48
C ALA A 191 -15.18 0.64 2.39
N ILE A 192 -15.51 -0.53 1.85
CA ILE A 192 -16.36 -1.52 2.53
C ILE A 192 -15.60 -2.15 3.69
N TYR A 193 -14.32 -2.46 3.48
CA TYR A 193 -13.51 -3.15 4.46
C TYR A 193 -12.94 -2.23 5.54
N TYR A 194 -12.36 -1.10 5.15
CA TYR A 194 -11.70 -0.16 6.08
C TYR A 194 -12.59 1.02 6.48
N GLY A 195 -13.59 1.37 5.66
CA GLY A 195 -14.32 2.62 5.82
C GLY A 195 -13.54 3.79 5.22
N GLY A 196 -12.96 4.61 6.10
CA GLY A 196 -12.28 5.85 5.75
C GLY A 196 -10.76 5.75 5.81
N LYS A 197 -10.12 6.84 5.39
CA LYS A 197 -8.66 7.00 5.42
C LYS A 197 -8.08 6.76 6.81
N ASP A 198 -8.66 7.35 7.86
CA ASP A 198 -8.07 7.30 9.20
C ASP A 198 -8.09 5.88 9.78
N GLN A 199 -9.16 5.13 9.52
CA GLN A 199 -9.25 3.71 9.90
C GLN A 199 -8.20 2.89 9.15
N PHE A 200 -8.03 3.13 7.85
CA PHE A 200 -7.03 2.44 7.05
C PHE A 200 -5.59 2.75 7.51
N ILE A 201 -5.27 4.01 7.78
CA ILE A 201 -3.97 4.39 8.36
C ILE A 201 -3.76 3.74 9.72
N SER A 202 -4.79 3.74 10.58
CA SER A 202 -4.74 3.02 11.87
C SER A 202 -4.44 1.54 11.68
N THR A 203 -5.03 0.88 10.66
CA THR A 203 -4.67 -0.50 10.32
C THR A 203 -3.20 -0.63 9.94
N ILE A 204 -2.65 0.24 9.09
CA ILE A 204 -1.22 0.20 8.73
C ILE A 204 -0.35 0.27 10.00
N TRP A 205 -0.69 1.11 10.98
CA TRP A 205 0.05 1.17 12.24
C TRP A 205 -0.09 -0.10 13.08
N ASN A 206 -1.31 -0.61 13.24
CA ASN A 206 -1.59 -1.81 14.06
C ASN A 206 -1.02 -3.10 13.44
N GLU A 207 -0.93 -3.15 12.11
CA GLU A 207 -0.36 -4.26 11.34
C GLU A 207 1.16 -4.11 11.14
N HIS A 208 1.81 -3.17 11.85
CA HIS A 208 3.23 -2.86 11.72
C HIS A 208 3.65 -2.63 10.26
N GLY A 209 2.77 -2.01 9.47
CA GLY A 209 3.01 -1.62 8.10
C GLY A 209 2.46 -2.54 7.03
N GLY A 210 1.78 -3.62 7.43
CA GLY A 210 1.01 -4.44 6.52
C GLY A 210 -0.39 -3.87 6.23
N ALA A 211 -1.03 -4.42 5.21
CA ALA A 211 -2.45 -4.21 4.94
C ALA A 211 -3.07 -5.47 4.33
N ILE A 212 -4.40 -5.47 4.21
CA ILE A 212 -5.18 -6.52 3.56
C ILE A 212 -5.69 -5.97 2.24
N GLU A 213 -5.58 -6.77 1.19
CA GLU A 213 -6.23 -6.55 -0.10
C GLU A 213 -7.69 -7.05 -0.01
N PRO A 214 -8.71 -6.17 0.08
CA PRO A 214 -10.06 -6.57 0.45
C PRO A 214 -10.89 -7.09 -0.74
N ASN A 215 -10.25 -7.45 -1.86
CA ASN A 215 -10.96 -7.84 -3.07
C ASN A 215 -11.56 -9.26 -3.02
N ARG A 216 -11.05 -10.18 -2.19
CA ARG A 216 -11.52 -11.58 -2.10
C ARG A 216 -11.33 -12.18 -0.71
N MET A 217 -12.05 -13.28 -0.43
CA MET A 217 -11.87 -14.15 0.74
C MET A 217 -12.06 -13.47 2.09
N LEU A 218 -13.00 -12.51 2.17
CA LEU A 218 -13.35 -11.80 3.40
C LEU A 218 -14.47 -12.48 4.20
N ASP A 219 -15.23 -13.35 3.56
CA ASP A 219 -16.37 -14.09 4.09
C ASP A 219 -15.97 -15.35 4.87
N ILE A 220 -14.72 -15.82 4.72
CA ILE A 220 -14.20 -16.96 5.46
C ILE A 220 -13.83 -16.51 6.89
N PRO A 221 -14.41 -17.11 7.94
CA PRO A 221 -14.38 -16.55 9.30
C PRO A 221 -13.04 -16.75 10.03
N SER A 222 -12.26 -17.77 9.65
CA SER A 222 -11.01 -18.11 10.33
C SER A 222 -9.96 -18.71 9.39
N LEU A 223 -8.69 -18.63 9.80
CA LEU A 223 -7.58 -19.28 9.11
C LEU A 223 -7.76 -20.80 9.05
N GLU A 224 -8.31 -21.41 10.11
CA GLU A 224 -8.59 -22.85 10.16
C GLU A 224 -9.65 -23.24 9.11
N ALA A 225 -10.75 -22.48 9.03
CA ALA A 225 -11.78 -22.70 8.02
C ALA A 225 -11.22 -22.56 6.60
N PHE A 226 -10.32 -21.60 6.37
CA PHE A 226 -9.63 -21.47 5.09
C PHE A 226 -8.71 -22.65 4.79
N ARG A 227 -7.88 -23.09 5.75
CA ARG A 227 -6.97 -24.24 5.58
C ARG A 227 -7.74 -25.51 5.22
N ALA A 228 -8.94 -25.70 5.76
CA ALA A 228 -9.80 -26.83 5.44
C ALA A 228 -10.23 -26.88 3.96
N THR A 229 -10.22 -25.75 3.24
CA THR A 229 -10.57 -25.73 1.81
C THR A 229 -9.38 -26.13 0.92
N LEU A 230 -8.13 -25.97 1.40
CA LEU A 230 -6.91 -26.14 0.60
C LEU A 230 -6.70 -27.54 -0.02
N PRO A 231 -6.99 -28.67 0.66
CA PRO A 231 -6.71 -30.01 0.11
C PRO A 231 -7.39 -30.33 -1.24
N GLY A 232 -8.41 -29.57 -1.65
CA GLY A 232 -9.09 -29.73 -2.95
C GLY A 232 -8.52 -28.87 -4.08
N HIS A 233 -7.56 -27.99 -3.81
CA HIS A 233 -7.02 -27.06 -4.80
C HIS A 233 -5.67 -27.52 -5.34
N VAL A 234 -5.47 -27.31 -6.64
CA VAL A 234 -4.24 -27.67 -7.36
C VAL A 234 -3.62 -26.46 -8.04
N LEU A 235 -2.32 -26.51 -8.32
CA LEU A 235 -1.66 -25.52 -9.15
C LEU A 235 -2.26 -25.57 -10.56
N LEU A 236 -2.70 -24.41 -11.05
CA LEU A 236 -3.24 -24.29 -12.38
C LEU A 236 -2.12 -24.11 -13.39
N LYS A 237 -2.34 -24.58 -14.62
CA LYS A 237 -1.41 -24.32 -15.72
C LYS A 237 -1.39 -22.81 -16.03
N PRO A 238 -0.22 -22.24 -16.39
CA PRO A 238 -0.15 -20.86 -16.84
C PRO A 238 -1.11 -20.58 -17.99
N LEU A 239 -1.75 -19.42 -17.99
CA LEU A 239 -2.60 -18.98 -19.10
C LEU A 239 -1.75 -18.80 -20.36
N PRO A 240 -2.30 -19.06 -21.56
CA PRO A 240 -1.57 -18.88 -22.82
C PRO A 240 -1.07 -17.44 -23.03
N ALA A 241 -1.79 -16.44 -22.51
CA ALA A 241 -1.46 -15.02 -22.64
C ALA A 241 -0.51 -14.50 -21.55
N SER A 242 -0.20 -15.30 -20.53
CA SER A 242 0.81 -14.93 -19.53
C SER A 242 2.17 -14.75 -20.21
N LYS A 243 3.03 -13.92 -19.64
CA LYS A 243 4.40 -13.72 -20.14
C LYS A 243 5.40 -14.12 -19.05
N PRO A 244 6.60 -14.61 -19.40
CA PRO A 244 7.66 -14.80 -18.43
C PRO A 244 8.03 -13.47 -17.78
N PHE A 245 8.31 -13.48 -16.47
CA PHE A 245 8.84 -12.31 -15.78
C PHE A 245 10.33 -12.15 -16.12
N VAL A 246 10.70 -11.02 -16.73
CA VAL A 246 12.07 -10.78 -17.18
C VAL A 246 12.63 -9.50 -16.55
N ILE A 247 13.84 -9.58 -15.98
CA ILE A 247 14.57 -8.39 -15.51
C ILE A 247 14.99 -7.56 -16.72
N ASN A 248 14.46 -6.33 -16.79
CA ASN A 248 14.85 -5.35 -17.80
C ASN A 248 15.94 -4.40 -17.27
N ALA A 249 16.57 -3.65 -18.18
CA ALA A 249 17.68 -2.75 -17.86
C ALA A 249 17.29 -1.62 -16.88
N GLU A 250 16.03 -1.16 -16.92
CA GLU A 250 15.53 -0.11 -16.03
C GLU A 250 15.42 -0.62 -14.58
N PHE A 251 15.01 -1.88 -14.38
CA PHE A 251 15.02 -2.50 -13.05
C PHE A 251 16.46 -2.69 -12.55
N GLU A 252 17.39 -3.14 -13.40
CA GLU A 252 18.79 -3.28 -13.01
C GLU A 252 19.43 -1.96 -12.60
N LYS A 253 19.17 -0.89 -13.35
CA LYS A 253 19.63 0.44 -13.03
C LYS A 253 19.11 0.91 -11.67
N ALA A 254 17.86 0.59 -11.34
CA ALA A 254 17.30 0.93 -10.03
C ALA A 254 17.99 0.16 -8.89
N LEU A 255 18.39 -1.09 -9.11
CA LEU A 255 19.15 -1.87 -8.13
C LEU A 255 20.50 -1.20 -7.81
N ASP A 256 21.10 -0.45 -8.72
CA ASP A 256 22.36 0.27 -8.47
C ASP A 256 22.21 1.31 -7.37
N SER A 257 21.14 2.11 -7.41
CA SER A 257 20.84 3.10 -6.37
C SER A 257 20.67 2.44 -4.99
N LEU A 258 19.98 1.28 -4.97
CA LEU A 258 19.81 0.52 -3.74
C LEU A 258 21.14 -0.06 -3.25
N SER A 259 21.95 -0.64 -4.14
CA SER A 259 23.27 -1.21 -3.83
C SER A 259 24.21 -0.18 -3.18
N VAL A 260 24.20 1.07 -3.69
CA VAL A 260 24.93 2.20 -3.10
C VAL A 260 24.46 2.48 -1.68
N THR A 261 23.15 2.50 -1.44
CA THR A 261 22.60 2.71 -0.09
C THR A 261 22.95 1.55 0.85
N LEU A 262 22.84 0.31 0.38
CA LEU A 262 23.20 -0.88 1.16
C LEU A 262 24.68 -0.94 1.52
N SER A 263 25.58 -0.25 0.80
CA SER A 263 26.99 -0.13 1.18
C SER A 263 27.21 0.62 2.50
N LYS A 264 26.20 1.36 2.97
CA LYS A 264 26.20 2.09 4.25
C LYS A 264 25.77 1.21 5.42
N LEU A 265 25.36 -0.03 5.15
CA LEU A 265 24.91 -1.02 6.13
C LEU A 265 25.87 -2.22 6.17
N ASP A 266 25.78 -3.01 7.24
CA ASP A 266 26.36 -4.35 7.26
C ASP A 266 25.56 -5.28 6.34
N ARG A 267 26.08 -5.52 5.13
CA ARG A 267 25.47 -6.42 4.14
C ARG A 267 25.33 -7.86 4.65
N SER A 268 26.08 -8.25 5.69
CA SER A 268 25.92 -9.55 6.34
C SER A 268 24.55 -9.70 7.05
N LYS A 269 23.82 -8.58 7.21
CA LYS A 269 22.49 -8.52 7.83
C LYS A 269 21.38 -8.11 6.86
N VAL A 270 21.67 -8.15 5.56
CA VAL A 270 20.70 -7.85 4.49
C VAL A 270 20.37 -9.15 3.75
N TYR A 271 19.08 -9.42 3.66
CA TYR A 271 18.51 -10.63 3.07
C TYR A 271 17.56 -10.28 1.93
N LEU A 272 17.35 -11.24 1.04
CA LEU A 272 16.51 -11.11 -0.14
C LEU A 272 15.40 -12.16 -0.10
N VAL A 273 14.17 -11.73 -0.38
CA VAL A 273 13.02 -12.58 -0.63
C VAL A 273 12.44 -12.20 -1.99
N ILE A 274 12.13 -13.21 -2.80
CA ILE A 274 11.24 -13.03 -3.95
C ILE A 274 9.87 -13.61 -3.56
N SER A 275 8.88 -12.74 -3.45
CA SER A 275 7.51 -13.16 -3.12
C SER A 275 6.93 -14.02 -4.25
N PRO A 276 6.06 -14.99 -3.91
CA PRO A 276 5.44 -15.87 -4.90
C PRO A 276 4.57 -15.10 -5.91
N VAL A 277 4.30 -15.77 -7.02
CA VAL A 277 3.24 -15.41 -7.98
C VAL A 277 2.17 -16.47 -8.02
N ASN A 278 0.99 -16.14 -8.52
CA ASN A 278 -0.07 -17.13 -8.73
C ASN A 278 0.29 -18.09 -9.88
N SER A 279 -0.10 -19.35 -9.72
CA SER A 279 0.22 -20.41 -10.69
C SER A 279 -0.15 -20.13 -12.15
N VAL A 280 -1.24 -19.38 -12.39
CA VAL A 280 -1.69 -19.05 -13.75
C VAL A 280 -0.82 -18.00 -14.46
N ASN A 281 0.03 -17.26 -13.75
CA ASN A 281 0.94 -16.26 -14.32
C ASN A 281 2.42 -16.70 -14.32
N ALA A 282 2.75 -17.86 -13.78
CA ALA A 282 4.12 -18.37 -13.66
C ALA A 282 4.66 -18.99 -14.97
N GLN A 283 4.72 -18.23 -16.06
CA GLN A 283 5.37 -18.69 -17.31
C GLN A 283 6.91 -18.68 -17.21
N GLY A 284 7.57 -19.57 -17.96
CA GLY A 284 9.02 -19.78 -17.91
C GLY A 284 9.47 -20.81 -16.87
N GLY A 285 8.54 -21.30 -16.04
CA GLY A 285 8.83 -22.26 -14.97
C GLY A 285 9.31 -21.56 -13.68
N PRO A 286 8.95 -22.08 -12.49
CA PRO A 286 9.29 -21.48 -11.18
C PRO A 286 10.78 -21.12 -11.01
N GLN A 287 11.67 -22.02 -11.42
CA GLN A 287 13.12 -21.85 -11.33
C GLN A 287 13.67 -20.63 -12.09
N SER A 288 13.09 -20.24 -13.22
CA SER A 288 13.66 -19.18 -14.07
C SER A 288 13.50 -17.79 -13.45
N PHE A 289 12.29 -17.45 -12.99
CA PHE A 289 12.04 -16.11 -12.45
C PHE A 289 12.37 -16.00 -10.96
N HIS A 290 12.38 -17.09 -10.20
CA HIS A 290 12.69 -17.00 -8.77
C HIS A 290 14.18 -17.18 -8.51
N THR A 291 14.76 -18.29 -8.99
CA THR A 291 16.17 -18.60 -8.71
C THR A 291 17.14 -17.78 -9.57
N GLU A 292 16.94 -17.67 -10.89
CA GLU A 292 17.90 -16.93 -11.74
C GLU A 292 17.82 -15.42 -11.53
N ALA A 293 16.60 -14.88 -11.44
CA ALA A 293 16.39 -13.48 -11.11
C ALA A 293 16.92 -13.16 -9.70
N GLY A 294 16.67 -14.03 -8.71
CA GLY A 294 17.20 -13.90 -7.36
C GLY A 294 18.72 -13.83 -7.32
N LYS A 295 19.41 -14.72 -8.06
CA LYS A 295 20.87 -14.69 -8.20
C LYS A 295 21.36 -13.38 -8.84
N ARG A 296 20.69 -12.91 -9.91
CA ARG A 296 21.04 -11.66 -10.60
C ARG A 296 20.85 -10.43 -9.71
N ILE A 297 19.74 -10.38 -8.95
CA ILE A 297 19.44 -9.31 -8.00
C ILE A 297 20.46 -9.33 -6.86
N ALA A 298 20.70 -10.48 -6.23
CA ALA A 298 21.68 -10.62 -5.15
C ALA A 298 23.07 -10.17 -5.60
N ALA A 299 23.52 -10.61 -6.78
CA ALA A 299 24.80 -10.20 -7.35
C ALA A 299 24.89 -8.67 -7.55
N ARG A 300 23.83 -8.03 -8.08
CA ARG A 300 23.81 -6.58 -8.32
C ARG A 300 23.78 -5.76 -7.02
N LEU A 301 23.10 -6.27 -6.00
CA LEU A 301 23.05 -5.66 -4.66
C LEU A 301 24.30 -5.97 -3.82
N GLY A 302 25.19 -6.84 -4.30
CA GLY A 302 26.39 -7.27 -3.59
C GLY A 302 26.07 -8.10 -2.34
N LEU A 303 25.01 -8.92 -2.41
CA LEU A 303 24.59 -9.86 -1.38
C LEU A 303 25.13 -11.26 -1.69
N ASP A 304 25.49 -12.00 -0.64
CA ASP A 304 25.83 -13.42 -0.79
C ASP A 304 24.57 -14.22 -1.21
N GLN A 305 24.74 -15.25 -2.05
CA GLN A 305 23.59 -16.05 -2.48
C GLN A 305 22.90 -16.78 -1.32
N SER A 306 23.63 -17.10 -0.25
CA SER A 306 23.06 -17.64 0.98
C SER A 306 22.14 -16.64 1.70
N HIS A 307 22.13 -15.37 1.33
CA HIS A 307 21.21 -14.39 1.91
C HIS A 307 19.86 -14.35 1.18
N PHE A 308 19.72 -15.11 0.10
CA PHE A 308 18.45 -15.38 -0.53
C PHE A 308 17.67 -16.39 0.30
N LEU A 309 16.52 -15.97 0.83
CA LEU A 309 15.68 -16.79 1.70
C LEU A 309 14.78 -17.68 0.86
N ASP A 310 14.74 -18.96 1.22
CA ASP A 310 13.87 -19.94 0.58
C ASP A 310 12.40 -19.61 0.89
N THR A 311 11.66 -19.31 -0.18
CA THR A 311 10.24 -18.97 -0.18
C THR A 311 9.62 -19.59 -1.42
N PRO A 312 8.33 -19.98 -1.38
CA PRO A 312 7.72 -20.61 -2.53
C PRO A 312 7.75 -19.69 -3.76
N ASP A 313 8.16 -20.22 -4.90
CA ASP A 313 8.15 -19.52 -6.18
C ASP A 313 6.71 -19.21 -6.65
N VAL A 314 5.82 -20.17 -6.40
CA VAL A 314 4.44 -20.18 -6.89
C VAL A 314 3.51 -20.62 -5.78
N MET A 315 2.35 -19.98 -5.70
CA MET A 315 1.26 -20.36 -4.81
C MET A 315 -0.03 -20.65 -5.59
N LEU A 316 -0.93 -21.40 -4.96
CA LEU A 316 -2.27 -21.69 -5.49
C LEU A 316 -3.01 -20.40 -5.85
N ASP A 317 -3.79 -20.44 -6.93
CA ASP A 317 -4.54 -19.29 -7.40
C ASP A 317 -5.55 -18.74 -6.36
N ILE A 318 -6.16 -19.64 -5.59
CA ILE A 318 -7.11 -19.29 -4.53
C ILE A 318 -6.50 -18.39 -3.44
N LEU A 319 -5.17 -18.39 -3.30
CA LEU A 319 -4.45 -17.63 -2.28
C LEU A 319 -4.33 -16.13 -2.62
N TYR A 320 -4.76 -15.70 -3.81
CA TYR A 320 -4.61 -14.32 -4.27
C TYR A 320 -5.93 -13.54 -4.24
N ALA A 321 -5.88 -12.34 -3.67
CA ALA A 321 -6.97 -11.37 -3.72
C ALA A 321 -6.95 -10.53 -5.00
N HIS A 322 -5.76 -10.22 -5.51
CA HIS A 322 -5.57 -9.49 -6.76
C HIS A 322 -4.38 -10.09 -7.52
N TYR A 323 -4.57 -10.31 -8.82
CA TYR A 323 -3.57 -10.97 -9.64
C TYR A 323 -2.56 -9.97 -10.23
N PRO A 324 -1.30 -10.39 -10.41
CA PRO A 324 -0.72 -11.69 -10.03
C PRO A 324 -0.07 -11.71 -8.63
N SER A 325 -0.23 -10.66 -7.81
CA SER A 325 0.78 -10.32 -6.80
C SER A 325 0.27 -10.12 -5.36
N HIS A 326 -1.03 -9.98 -5.11
CA HIS A 326 -1.55 -9.67 -3.76
C HIS A 326 -2.21 -10.89 -3.13
N LEU A 327 -1.63 -11.38 -2.03
CA LEU A 327 -2.24 -12.41 -1.21
C LEU A 327 -3.47 -11.86 -0.48
N HIS A 328 -4.50 -12.68 -0.29
CA HIS A 328 -5.63 -12.31 0.56
C HIS A 328 -5.27 -12.47 2.05
N ARG A 329 -6.16 -12.01 2.94
CA ARG A 329 -5.99 -11.98 4.41
C ARG A 329 -5.41 -13.26 5.01
N TRP A 330 -5.92 -14.44 4.64
CA TRP A 330 -5.47 -15.70 5.22
C TRP A 330 -4.18 -16.21 4.57
N ALA A 331 -4.03 -16.01 3.25
CA ALA A 331 -2.86 -16.44 2.52
C ALA A 331 -1.57 -15.74 2.98
N ARG A 332 -1.63 -14.44 3.31
CA ARG A 332 -0.48 -13.72 3.87
C ARG A 332 -0.01 -14.28 5.21
N MET A 333 -0.93 -14.78 6.04
CA MET A 333 -0.57 -15.48 7.28
C MET A 333 0.17 -16.78 6.97
N ILE A 334 -0.36 -17.62 6.09
CA ILE A 334 0.25 -18.90 5.69
C ILE A 334 1.65 -18.69 5.10
N TYR A 335 1.78 -17.73 4.19
CA TYR A 335 3.07 -17.37 3.61
C TYR A 335 4.05 -16.89 4.69
N THR A 336 3.58 -16.09 5.64
CA THR A 336 4.43 -15.56 6.70
C THR A 336 4.82 -16.61 7.73
N GLU A 337 3.99 -17.63 8.00
CA GLU A 337 4.38 -18.78 8.85
C GLU A 337 5.53 -19.57 8.22
N GLN A 338 5.52 -19.76 6.90
CA GLN A 338 6.64 -20.39 6.17
C GLN A 338 7.89 -19.53 6.24
N LEU A 339 7.75 -18.21 6.02
CA LEU A 339 8.87 -17.28 6.17
C LEU A 339 9.43 -17.28 7.59
N ALA A 340 8.57 -17.32 8.62
CA ALA A 340 8.99 -17.40 10.02
C ALA A 340 9.85 -18.65 10.26
N LYS A 341 9.45 -19.81 9.72
CA LYS A 341 10.26 -21.02 9.80
C LYS A 341 11.64 -20.82 9.15
N THR A 342 11.69 -20.24 7.94
CA THR A 342 12.97 -19.93 7.27
C THR A 342 13.83 -18.98 8.10
N LEU A 343 13.24 -17.96 8.75
CA LEU A 343 13.99 -17.03 9.60
C LEU A 343 14.56 -17.72 10.86
N ALA A 344 13.80 -18.62 11.46
CA ALA A 344 14.24 -19.40 12.62
C ALA A 344 15.34 -20.40 12.25
N ASP A 345 15.14 -21.19 11.19
CA ASP A 345 16.09 -22.21 10.72
C ASP A 345 17.45 -21.60 10.34
N ARG A 346 17.46 -20.33 9.92
CA ARG A 346 18.67 -19.58 9.53
C ARG A 346 19.27 -18.76 10.68
N GLY A 347 18.69 -18.80 11.87
CA GLY A 347 19.12 -17.97 13.02
C GLY A 347 19.02 -16.47 12.75
N ILE A 348 18.15 -16.04 11.82
CA ILE A 348 17.94 -14.64 11.49
C ILE A 348 17.07 -13.99 12.55
N LEU A 349 16.08 -14.70 13.08
CA LEU A 349 15.40 -14.34 14.32
C LEU A 349 15.45 -15.54 15.26
N GLU A 350 15.70 -15.27 16.53
CA GLU A 350 15.79 -16.31 17.55
C GLU A 350 14.39 -16.59 18.08
N GLN A 351 14.01 -17.87 18.10
CA GLN A 351 12.87 -18.28 18.90
C GLN A 351 13.30 -18.19 20.36
N HIS A 352 12.73 -17.23 21.09
CA HIS A 352 12.79 -17.30 22.54
C HIS A 352 11.99 -18.54 22.94
N GLN A 353 12.69 -19.60 23.35
CA GLN A 353 12.04 -20.65 24.12
C GLN A 353 11.44 -19.95 25.33
N ALA A 354 10.12 -20.04 25.49
CA ALA A 354 9.50 -19.71 26.76
C ALA A 354 10.20 -20.61 27.79
N THR A 355 11.09 -20.02 28.59
CA THR A 355 11.56 -20.64 29.81
C THR A 355 10.36 -20.67 30.73
N ASP A 356 9.64 -21.79 30.72
CA ASP A 356 8.83 -22.32 31.82
C ASP A 356 8.75 -23.85 31.70
#